data_AF-A0A7Y7EDZ3-F1
#
_entry.id   AF-A0A7Y7EDZ3-F1
#
_cell.length_a   1.000
_cell.length_b   1.000
_cell.length_c   1.000
_cell.angle_alpha   90.00
_cell.angle_beta   90.00
_cell.angle_gamma   90.00
#
_symmetry.space_group_name_H-M   'P 1'
#
loop_
_entity.id
_entity.type
_entity.pdbx_description
1 polymer ?
#
loop_
_entity_poly.entity_id
_entity_poly.type
_entity_poly.pdbx_seq_one_letter_code
_entity_poly.pdbx_strand_id
1 'polypeptide(L)'
;MKNDYLPYSIELGRSWVQPEYQPSVNPRKGVFGLANIWDGLGALITRYPEMKYFFGKVTMYKTYNTEARDILLAFMANYFPDQEALCTPKPELFAGFDDSIFKEHFQGNIPFNEGFKMLHKLLKDRGEWIPPLINIYMNLSSTMMTFGTAFNPDFGGVEETGLMVTIADIHEDVKERHITDYKRPEVLN
;
A
#
# COMPACT_ATOMS: atom_id res chain seq x y z
N MET A 1 -7.69 13.51 11.48
CA MET A 1 -6.28 13.53 11.01
C MET A 1 -5.27 14.17 11.99
N LYS A 2 -5.36 15.47 12.34
CA LYS A 2 -4.29 16.16 13.10
C LYS A 2 -4.08 15.73 14.56
N ASN A 3 -5.15 15.37 15.27
CA ASN A 3 -5.08 15.07 16.71
C ASN A 3 -5.05 13.55 16.97
N ASP A 4 -5.88 12.81 16.23
CA ASP A 4 -6.13 11.39 16.55
C ASP A 4 -5.32 10.41 15.68
N TYR A 5 -4.75 10.89 14.57
CA TYR A 5 -4.00 10.05 13.63
C TYR A 5 -2.52 10.42 13.62
N LEU A 6 -2.16 11.58 13.07
CA LEU A 6 -0.76 11.99 12.86
C LEU A 6 0.14 11.87 14.10
N PRO A 7 -0.29 12.22 15.33
CA PRO A 7 0.54 12.06 16.53
C PRO A 7 0.83 10.61 16.92
N TYR A 8 0.07 9.66 16.37
CA TYR A 8 0.19 8.22 16.60
C TYR A 8 0.60 7.48 15.32
N SER A 9 1.19 8.18 14.35
CA SER A 9 1.56 7.62 13.06
C SER A 9 3.07 7.64 12.82
N ILE A 10 3.58 6.57 12.22
CA ILE A 10 4.93 6.53 11.65
C ILE A 10 4.83 6.75 10.15
N GLU A 11 5.55 7.75 9.63
CA GLU A 11 5.67 7.97 8.18
C GLU A 11 6.60 6.94 7.57
N LEU A 12 6.08 6.17 6.62
CA LEU A 12 6.87 5.31 5.76
C LEU A 12 7.23 6.10 4.50
N GLY A 13 8.51 6.46 4.41
CA GLY A 13 9.08 7.06 3.22
C GLY A 13 9.10 6.09 2.02
N ARG A 14 9.90 6.42 1.01
CA ARG A 14 10.03 5.56 -0.18
C ARG A 14 10.92 4.35 0.14
N SER A 15 10.36 3.15 0.05
CA SER A 15 11.15 1.91 0.07
C SER A 15 11.77 1.67 -1.30
N TRP A 16 13.07 1.35 -1.31
CA TRP A 16 13.78 0.94 -2.52
C TRP A 16 14.63 -0.29 -2.22
N VAL A 17 14.54 -1.29 -3.09
CA VAL A 17 15.37 -2.48 -3.02
C VAL A 17 16.40 -2.39 -4.13
N GLN A 18 17.68 -2.54 -3.78
CA GLN A 18 18.77 -2.52 -4.76
C GLN A 18 18.53 -3.59 -5.84
N PRO A 19 18.75 -3.31 -7.14
CA PRO A 19 18.42 -4.23 -8.24
C PRO A 19 18.87 -5.68 -8.05
N GLU A 20 20.07 -5.90 -7.49
CA GLU A 20 20.60 -7.25 -7.23
C GLU A 20 19.80 -8.06 -6.18
N TYR A 21 18.91 -7.40 -5.43
CA TYR A 21 17.97 -8.00 -4.48
C TYR A 21 16.52 -7.85 -4.95
N GLN A 22 16.27 -7.58 -6.24
CA GLN A 22 14.92 -7.60 -6.81
C GLN A 22 14.65 -8.98 -7.43
N PRO A 23 13.50 -9.62 -7.17
CA PRO A 23 13.18 -10.94 -7.70
C PRO A 23 13.24 -11.05 -9.23
N SER A 24 12.91 -9.96 -9.94
CA SER A 24 12.95 -9.88 -11.41
C SER A 24 14.37 -9.91 -11.98
N VAL A 25 15.38 -9.54 -11.19
CA VAL A 25 16.79 -9.49 -11.59
C VAL A 25 17.55 -10.69 -11.04
N ASN A 26 17.44 -10.94 -9.74
CA ASN A 26 18.06 -12.09 -9.07
C ASN A 26 17.04 -12.78 -8.15
N PRO A 27 16.36 -13.84 -8.63
CA PRO A 27 15.36 -14.54 -7.84
C PRO A 27 15.90 -15.09 -6.52
N ARG A 28 17.15 -15.57 -6.48
CA ARG A 28 17.73 -16.18 -5.26
C ARG A 28 17.91 -15.17 -4.14
N LYS A 29 18.44 -13.99 -4.46
CA LYS A 29 18.66 -12.91 -3.48
C LYS A 29 17.40 -12.10 -3.21
N GLY A 30 16.55 -11.93 -4.24
CA GLY A 30 15.39 -11.07 -4.16
C GLY A 30 14.20 -11.63 -3.40
N VAL A 31 14.14 -12.95 -3.18
CA VAL A 31 13.11 -13.59 -2.35
C VAL A 31 13.03 -12.99 -0.94
N PHE A 32 14.14 -12.47 -0.40
CA PHE A 32 14.20 -11.93 0.96
C PHE A 32 14.01 -10.41 1.06
N GLY A 33 14.16 -9.68 -0.06
CA GLY A 33 14.18 -8.21 -0.01
C GLY A 33 12.93 -7.62 0.63
N LEU A 34 11.77 -8.20 0.31
CA LEU A 34 10.51 -7.77 0.87
C LEU A 34 10.28 -8.23 2.31
N ALA A 35 10.68 -9.46 2.64
CA ALA A 35 10.60 -9.97 4.00
C ALA A 35 11.44 -9.12 4.96
N ASN A 36 12.64 -8.70 4.54
CA ASN A 36 13.52 -7.85 5.33
C ASN A 36 12.93 -6.45 5.56
N ILE A 37 12.15 -5.90 4.62
CA ILE A 37 11.43 -4.64 4.84
C ILE A 37 10.40 -4.84 5.96
N TRP A 38 9.69 -5.96 5.95
CA TRP A 38 8.72 -6.31 6.99
C TRP A 38 9.35 -6.52 8.36
N ASP A 39 10.51 -7.16 8.43
CA ASP A 39 11.27 -7.30 9.67
C ASP A 39 11.62 -5.92 10.26
N GLY A 40 12.00 -4.96 9.40
CA GLY A 40 12.23 -3.57 9.79
C GLY A 40 10.97 -2.88 10.34
N LEU A 41 9.81 -3.12 9.72
CA LEU A 41 8.53 -2.61 10.23
C LEU A 41 8.17 -3.25 11.58
N GLY A 42 8.41 -4.55 11.75
CA GLY A 42 8.22 -5.25 13.01
C GLY A 42 9.09 -4.67 14.14
N ALA A 43 10.36 -4.36 13.85
CA ALA A 43 11.23 -3.69 14.79
C ALA A 43 10.70 -2.31 15.21
N LEU A 44 10.10 -1.54 14.30
CA LEU A 44 9.49 -0.24 14.61
C LEU A 44 8.27 -0.40 15.52
N ILE A 45 7.39 -1.36 15.24
CA ILE A 45 6.19 -1.64 16.06
C ILE A 45 6.61 -2.03 17.48
N THR A 46 7.59 -2.92 17.63
CA THR A 46 8.08 -3.35 18.94
C THR A 46 8.74 -2.23 19.73
N ARG A 47 9.46 -1.33 19.03
CA ARG A 47 10.14 -0.18 19.63
C ARG A 47 9.17 0.94 20.03
N TYR A 48 8.14 1.19 19.24
CA TYR A 48 7.18 2.28 19.43
C TYR A 48 5.74 1.75 19.57
N PRO A 49 5.44 1.02 20.66
CA PRO A 49 4.13 0.38 20.86
C PRO A 49 2.96 1.37 20.97
N GLU A 50 3.24 2.64 21.25
CA GLU A 50 2.26 3.72 21.32
C GLU A 50 1.77 4.19 19.94
N MET A 51 2.50 3.84 18.87
CA MET A 51 2.12 4.17 17.49
C MET A 51 1.02 3.23 17.02
N LYS A 52 -0.01 3.81 16.41
CA LYS A 52 -1.23 3.11 15.98
C LYS A 52 -1.29 2.91 14.47
N TYR A 53 -0.60 3.76 13.71
CA TYR A 53 -0.73 3.80 12.26
C TYR A 53 0.62 3.83 11.56
N PHE A 54 0.69 3.17 10.41
CA PHE A 54 1.64 3.53 9.36
C PHE A 54 0.93 4.39 8.34
N PHE A 55 1.59 5.45 7.88
CA PHE A 55 1.09 6.25 6.75
C PHE A 55 2.19 6.48 5.73
N GLY A 56 1.80 6.62 4.47
CA GLY A 56 2.75 6.82 3.39
C GLY A 56 2.04 6.89 2.05
N LYS A 57 2.76 6.52 1.00
CA LYS A 57 2.25 6.54 -0.37
C LYS A 57 2.85 5.43 -1.21
N VAL A 58 2.09 5.00 -2.20
CA VAL A 58 2.54 4.12 -3.28
C VAL A 58 2.65 4.92 -4.57
N THR A 59 3.60 4.55 -5.41
CA THR A 59 3.90 5.25 -6.67
C THR A 59 3.49 4.40 -7.86
N MET A 60 2.73 4.99 -8.77
CA MET A 60 2.42 4.46 -10.09
C MET A 60 3.27 5.18 -11.14
N TYR A 61 4.11 4.42 -11.83
CA TYR A 61 4.96 4.95 -12.89
C TYR A 61 4.17 5.07 -14.21
N LYS A 62 4.52 6.06 -15.03
CA LYS A 62 3.89 6.31 -16.34
C LYS A 62 4.01 5.16 -17.35
N THR A 63 4.88 4.19 -17.07
CA THR A 63 5.05 2.99 -17.92
C THR A 63 3.93 1.97 -17.70
N TYR A 64 3.18 2.07 -16.59
CA TYR A 64 2.05 1.19 -16.31
C TYR A 64 0.89 1.55 -17.24
N ASN A 65 0.23 0.55 -17.82
CA ASN A 65 -0.93 0.76 -18.68
C ASN A 65 -2.01 1.61 -17.98
N THR A 66 -2.41 2.72 -18.60
CA THR A 66 -3.36 3.70 -18.04
C THR A 66 -4.70 3.09 -17.64
N GLU A 67 -5.24 2.18 -18.46
CA GLU A 67 -6.53 1.54 -18.20
C GLU A 67 -6.42 0.56 -17.02
N ALA A 68 -5.33 -0.22 -16.97
CA ALA A 68 -5.02 -1.10 -15.85
C ALA A 68 -4.80 -0.32 -14.55
N ARG A 69 -4.13 0.84 -14.65
CA ARG A 69 -3.92 1.76 -13.52
C ARG A 69 -5.27 2.21 -12.98
N ASP A 70 -6.16 2.67 -13.84
CA ASP A 70 -7.44 3.22 -13.43
C ASP A 70 -8.34 2.17 -12.78
N ILE A 71 -8.35 0.94 -13.31
CA ILE A 71 -9.00 -0.21 -12.66
C ILE A 71 -8.43 -0.46 -11.26
N LEU A 72 -7.10 -0.45 -11.10
CA LEU A 72 -6.44 -0.68 -9.82
C LEU A 72 -6.75 0.43 -8.81
N LEU A 73 -6.69 1.70 -9.23
CA LEU A 73 -7.00 2.84 -8.37
C LEU A 73 -8.47 2.85 -7.95
N ALA A 74 -9.39 2.55 -8.88
CA ALA A 74 -10.82 2.42 -8.57
C ALA A 74 -11.08 1.26 -7.59
N PHE A 75 -10.40 0.12 -7.79
CA PHE A 75 -10.47 -1.01 -6.86
C PHE A 75 -9.99 -0.60 -5.45
N MET A 76 -8.84 0.07 -5.36
CA MET A 76 -8.33 0.55 -4.09
C MET A 76 -9.29 1.53 -3.39
N ALA A 77 -9.83 2.49 -4.14
CA ALA A 77 -10.79 3.46 -3.61
C ALA A 77 -12.10 2.81 -3.13
N ASN A 78 -12.54 1.74 -3.78
CA ASN A 78 -13.76 1.01 -3.41
C ASN A 78 -13.57 0.14 -2.17
N TYR A 79 -12.48 -0.64 -2.11
CA TYR A 79 -12.25 -1.59 -1.02
C TYR A 79 -11.58 -0.98 0.21
N PHE A 80 -10.88 0.15 0.05
CA PHE A 80 -10.13 0.82 1.09
C PHE A 80 -10.42 2.33 1.13
N PRO A 81 -11.70 2.73 1.29
CA PRO A 81 -12.10 4.12 1.26
C PRO A 81 -11.64 4.88 2.51
N ASP A 82 -11.35 6.17 2.35
CA ASP A 82 -11.24 7.11 3.46
C ASP A 82 -12.64 7.49 3.97
N GLN A 83 -13.18 6.71 4.91
CA GLN A 83 -14.53 6.90 5.44
C GLN A 83 -14.68 8.19 6.27
N GLU A 84 -13.58 8.69 6.83
CA GLU A 84 -13.55 9.87 7.69
C GLU A 84 -13.11 11.14 6.95
N ALA A 85 -12.84 11.06 5.64
CA ALA A 85 -12.32 12.16 4.83
C ALA A 85 -11.09 12.83 5.48
N LEU A 86 -10.17 12.02 5.99
CA LEU A 86 -8.96 12.43 6.69
C LEU A 86 -7.99 13.21 5.80
N CYS A 87 -7.90 12.88 4.51
CA CYS A 87 -6.95 13.49 3.60
C CYS A 87 -7.43 13.39 2.14
N THR A 88 -7.21 14.47 1.39
CA THR A 88 -7.44 14.50 -0.06
C THR A 88 -6.24 15.14 -0.76
N PRO A 89 -5.96 14.78 -2.03
CA PRO A 89 -4.96 15.46 -2.82
C PRO A 89 -5.30 16.96 -2.93
N LYS A 90 -4.28 17.80 -3.04
CA LYS A 90 -4.49 19.21 -3.35
C LYS A 90 -5.15 19.32 -4.74
N PRO A 91 -6.14 20.22 -4.94
CA PRO A 91 -6.87 20.32 -6.21
C PRO A 91 -5.96 20.46 -7.44
N GLU A 92 -4.87 21.23 -7.32
CA GLU A 92 -3.91 21.46 -8.39
C GLU A 92 -3.02 20.25 -8.72
N LEU A 93 -2.97 19.25 -7.84
CA LEU A 93 -2.22 18.00 -8.03
C LEU A 93 -3.13 16.80 -8.22
N PHE A 94 -4.46 16.95 -8.22
CA PHE A 94 -5.38 15.83 -8.31
C PHE A 94 -5.25 15.12 -9.67
N ALA A 95 -4.93 13.84 -9.66
CA ALA A 95 -4.76 13.04 -10.89
C ALA A 95 -6.07 12.37 -11.33
N GLY A 96 -6.90 11.94 -10.37
CA GLY A 96 -8.10 11.16 -10.66
C GLY A 96 -7.82 9.82 -11.35
N PHE A 97 -8.88 9.18 -11.83
CA PHE A 97 -8.87 7.96 -12.64
C PHE A 97 -10.25 7.76 -13.30
N ASP A 98 -10.33 7.04 -14.41
CA ASP A 98 -11.60 6.62 -15.01
C ASP A 98 -12.09 5.30 -14.37
N ASP A 99 -13.21 5.35 -13.66
CA ASP A 99 -13.78 4.19 -12.96
C ASP A 99 -14.81 3.40 -13.78
N SER A 100 -15.01 3.73 -15.06
CA SER A 100 -16.05 3.13 -15.90
C SER A 100 -15.94 1.61 -16.02
N ILE A 101 -14.73 1.11 -16.30
CA ILE A 101 -14.47 -0.33 -16.44
C ILE A 101 -14.58 -1.04 -15.09
N PHE A 102 -14.13 -0.39 -14.02
CA PHE A 102 -14.32 -0.92 -12.68
C PHE A 102 -15.81 -1.08 -12.37
N LYS A 103 -16.64 -0.06 -12.62
CA LYS A 103 -18.09 -0.14 -12.40
C LYS A 103 -18.79 -1.18 -13.27
N GLU A 104 -18.31 -1.40 -14.50
CA GLU A 104 -18.84 -2.43 -15.39
C GLU A 104 -18.65 -3.84 -14.80
N HIS A 105 -17.45 -4.13 -14.29
CA HIS A 105 -17.09 -5.46 -13.79
C HIS A 105 -17.42 -5.71 -12.32
N PHE A 106 -17.38 -4.68 -11.48
CA PHE A 106 -17.53 -4.77 -10.02
C PHE A 106 -18.91 -4.28 -9.57
N GLN A 107 -19.97 -4.95 -10.02
CA GLN A 107 -21.34 -4.58 -9.70
C GLN A 107 -21.80 -5.19 -8.37
N GLY A 108 -22.40 -4.36 -7.51
CA GLY A 108 -22.91 -4.78 -6.20
C GLY A 108 -21.81 -4.93 -5.14
N ASN A 109 -22.13 -5.63 -4.06
CA ASN A 109 -21.19 -5.84 -2.95
C ASN A 109 -20.39 -7.14 -3.16
N ILE A 110 -19.30 -7.05 -3.93
CA ILE A 110 -18.41 -8.20 -4.21
C ILE A 110 -17.41 -8.35 -3.05
N PRO A 111 -17.32 -9.52 -2.39
CA PRO A 111 -16.33 -9.76 -1.35
C PRO A 111 -14.90 -9.53 -1.85
N PHE A 112 -14.03 -8.99 -0.98
CA PHE A 112 -12.64 -8.65 -1.34
C PHE A 112 -11.92 -9.78 -2.06
N ASN A 113 -11.96 -11.01 -1.54
CA ASN A 113 -11.26 -12.16 -2.13
C ASN A 113 -11.73 -12.50 -3.56
N GLU A 114 -13.00 -12.27 -3.88
CA GLU A 114 -13.55 -12.49 -5.22
C GLU A 114 -13.18 -11.34 -6.15
N GLY A 115 -13.37 -10.11 -5.68
CA GLY A 115 -12.97 -8.91 -6.41
C GLY A 115 -11.47 -8.91 -6.72
N PHE A 116 -10.65 -9.37 -5.78
CA PHE A 116 -9.20 -9.46 -5.94
C PHE A 116 -8.79 -10.42 -7.08
N LYS A 117 -9.49 -11.56 -7.22
CA LYS A 117 -9.28 -12.48 -8.35
C LYS A 117 -9.71 -11.84 -9.68
N MET A 118 -10.81 -11.10 -9.67
CA MET A 118 -11.30 -10.37 -10.85
C MET A 118 -10.32 -9.28 -11.28
N LEU A 119 -9.80 -8.51 -10.31
CA LEU A 119 -8.76 -7.50 -10.53
C LEU A 119 -7.54 -8.13 -11.21
N HIS A 120 -7.03 -9.23 -10.67
CA HIS A 120 -5.89 -9.94 -11.26
C HIS A 120 -6.12 -10.31 -12.72
N LYS A 121 -7.32 -10.80 -13.07
CA LYS A 121 -7.67 -11.14 -14.44
C LYS A 121 -7.68 -9.90 -15.33
N LEU A 122 -8.35 -8.83 -14.91
CA LEU A 122 -8.48 -7.59 -15.69
C LEU A 122 -7.13 -6.90 -15.96
N LEU A 123 -6.22 -6.92 -14.98
CA LEU A 123 -4.87 -6.37 -15.17
C LEU A 123 -4.05 -7.25 -16.11
N LYS A 124 -4.14 -8.58 -15.95
CA LYS A 124 -3.42 -9.54 -16.80
C LYS A 124 -3.86 -9.43 -18.27
N ASP A 125 -5.16 -9.24 -18.52
CA ASP A 125 -5.69 -9.04 -19.88
C ASP A 125 -5.12 -7.77 -20.54
N ARG A 126 -4.57 -6.84 -19.74
CA ARG A 126 -3.88 -5.60 -20.18
C ARG A 126 -2.36 -5.70 -20.16
N GLY A 127 -1.82 -6.88 -19.90
CA GLY A 127 -0.37 -7.12 -19.81
C GLY A 127 0.27 -6.61 -18.53
N GLU A 128 -0.52 -6.21 -17.53
CA GLU A 128 -0.06 -5.67 -16.26
C GLU A 128 -0.30 -6.62 -15.08
N TRP A 129 0.43 -6.38 -14.00
CA TRP A 129 0.27 -7.07 -12.72
C TRP A 129 0.05 -6.05 -11.60
N ILE A 130 -0.53 -6.48 -10.48
CA ILE A 130 -0.59 -5.62 -9.29
C ILE A 130 0.86 -5.35 -8.83
N PRO A 131 1.27 -4.09 -8.68
CA PRO A 131 2.60 -3.77 -8.16
C PRO A 131 2.85 -4.44 -6.81
N PRO A 132 4.01 -5.07 -6.56
CA PRO A 132 4.23 -5.88 -5.36
C PRO A 132 3.92 -5.17 -4.04
N LEU A 133 4.32 -3.90 -3.89
CA LEU A 133 4.04 -3.13 -2.68
C LEU A 133 2.54 -2.87 -2.49
N ILE A 134 1.82 -2.53 -3.56
CA ILE A 134 0.38 -2.33 -3.52
C ILE A 134 -0.34 -3.63 -3.13
N ASN A 135 0.09 -4.74 -3.73
CA ASN A 135 -0.44 -6.08 -3.41
C ASN A 135 -0.31 -6.41 -1.92
N ILE A 136 0.83 -6.13 -1.32
CA ILE A 136 1.08 -6.38 0.10
C ILE A 136 0.14 -5.55 0.96
N TYR A 137 0.08 -4.23 0.75
CA TYR A 137 -0.73 -3.36 1.59
C TYR A 137 -2.21 -3.76 1.55
N MET A 138 -2.74 -4.11 0.38
CA MET A 138 -4.13 -4.58 0.25
C MET A 138 -4.41 -5.90 0.98
N ASN A 139 -3.39 -6.76 1.17
CA ASN A 139 -3.54 -8.05 1.86
C ASN A 139 -3.09 -8.00 3.32
N LEU A 140 -2.61 -6.85 3.79
CA LEU A 140 -2.03 -6.69 5.12
C LEU A 140 -3.08 -6.53 6.22
N SER A 141 -4.11 -5.76 5.92
CA SER A 141 -5.18 -5.42 6.84
C SER A 141 -6.45 -5.07 6.07
N SER A 142 -7.60 -5.45 6.64
CA SER A 142 -8.92 -5.07 6.15
C SER A 142 -9.28 -3.60 6.44
N THR A 143 -8.51 -2.89 7.26
CA THR A 143 -8.74 -1.50 7.67
C THR A 143 -7.77 -0.51 7.01
N MET A 144 -7.05 -0.94 5.97
CA MET A 144 -6.28 -0.01 5.15
C MET A 144 -7.20 1.08 4.57
N MET A 145 -6.70 2.31 4.53
CA MET A 145 -7.36 3.46 3.89
C MET A 145 -6.49 4.02 2.77
N THR A 146 -7.13 4.61 1.77
CA THR A 146 -6.48 5.30 0.65
C THR A 146 -7.01 6.73 0.52
N PHE A 147 -6.14 7.69 0.21
CA PHE A 147 -6.41 9.14 0.29
C PHE A 147 -6.37 9.84 -1.07
N GLY A 148 -6.87 9.16 -2.10
CA GLY A 148 -6.83 9.65 -3.48
C GLY A 148 -5.42 9.69 -4.08
N THR A 149 -5.35 10.03 -5.37
CA THR A 149 -4.12 10.00 -6.17
C THR A 149 -3.71 11.41 -6.59
N ALA A 150 -2.45 11.74 -6.36
CA ALA A 150 -1.84 13.01 -6.70
C ALA A 150 -0.76 12.84 -7.79
N PHE A 151 -0.72 13.76 -8.75
CA PHE A 151 0.37 13.90 -9.69
C PHE A 151 1.58 14.54 -9.00
N ASN A 152 2.78 13.99 -9.20
CA ASN A 152 4.01 14.49 -8.61
C ASN A 152 4.98 14.98 -9.72
N PRO A 153 4.93 16.27 -10.11
CA PRO A 153 5.80 16.82 -11.15
C PRO A 153 7.29 16.77 -10.79
N ASP A 154 7.60 16.91 -9.50
CA ASP A 154 8.98 16.98 -8.99
C ASP A 154 9.65 15.60 -8.93
N PHE A 155 8.90 14.53 -9.17
CA PHE A 155 9.40 13.16 -9.15
C PHE A 155 9.01 12.40 -10.42
N GLY A 156 9.54 12.84 -11.57
CA GLY A 156 9.32 12.17 -12.86
C GLY A 156 7.89 12.26 -13.39
N GLY A 157 7.04 13.10 -12.80
CA GLY A 157 5.62 13.19 -13.14
C GLY A 157 4.85 11.91 -12.83
N VAL A 158 5.28 11.13 -11.84
CA VAL A 158 4.54 9.92 -11.44
C VAL A 158 3.24 10.28 -10.73
N GLU A 159 2.40 9.29 -10.51
CA GLU A 159 1.22 9.41 -9.68
C GLU A 159 1.45 8.71 -8.34
N GLU A 160 1.00 9.33 -7.26
CA GLU A 160 1.19 8.81 -5.90
C GLU A 160 -0.15 8.75 -5.17
N THR A 161 -0.50 7.58 -4.68
CA THR A 161 -1.71 7.38 -3.87
C THR A 161 -1.32 7.31 -2.40
N GLY A 162 -1.90 8.20 -1.59
CA GLY A 162 -1.71 8.18 -0.14
C GLY A 162 -2.42 6.98 0.47
N LEU A 163 -1.81 6.37 1.50
CA LEU A 163 -2.42 5.27 2.23
C LEU A 163 -2.11 5.34 3.73
N MET A 164 -2.96 4.69 4.52
CA MET A 164 -2.74 4.46 5.94
C MET A 164 -3.16 3.05 6.32
N VAL A 165 -2.42 2.45 7.25
CA VAL A 165 -2.66 1.12 7.79
C VAL A 165 -2.72 1.23 9.31
N THR A 166 -3.79 0.70 9.91
CA THR A 166 -3.87 0.51 11.36
C THR A 166 -3.01 -0.70 11.76
N ILE A 167 -2.00 -0.46 12.60
CA ILE A 167 -1.01 -1.47 13.01
C ILE A 167 -1.68 -2.63 13.76
N ALA A 168 -2.65 -2.33 14.62
CA ALA A 168 -3.37 -3.33 15.40
C ALA A 168 -4.13 -4.34 14.53
N ASP A 169 -4.56 -3.93 13.34
CA ASP A 169 -5.40 -4.72 12.43
C ASP A 169 -4.60 -5.50 11.39
N ILE A 170 -3.27 -5.41 11.43
CA ILE A 170 -2.39 -6.25 10.61
C ILE A 170 -2.71 -7.72 10.93
N HIS A 171 -2.89 -8.53 9.88
CA HIS A 171 -3.22 -9.94 10.02
C HIS A 171 -2.18 -10.69 10.86
N GLU A 172 -2.65 -11.64 11.68
CA GLU A 172 -1.83 -12.28 12.71
C GLU A 172 -0.67 -13.09 12.11
N ASP A 173 -0.87 -13.72 10.95
CA ASP A 173 0.17 -14.46 10.23
C ASP A 173 1.37 -13.57 9.84
N VAL A 174 1.11 -12.31 9.49
CA VAL A 174 2.17 -11.32 9.22
C VAL A 174 2.88 -10.92 10.51
N LYS A 175 2.14 -10.75 11.62
CA LYS A 175 2.72 -10.41 12.93
C LYS A 175 3.59 -11.53 13.48
N GLU A 176 3.09 -12.77 13.42
CA GLU A 176 3.80 -13.97 13.83
C GLU A 176 5.15 -14.08 13.11
N ARG A 177 5.14 -13.86 11.79
CA ARG A 177 6.32 -14.01 10.95
C ARG A 177 7.38 -12.92 11.12
N HIS A 178 6.99 -11.68 11.42
CA HIS A 178 7.89 -10.52 11.32
C HIS A 178 8.07 -9.71 12.61
N ILE A 179 7.22 -9.93 13.63
CA ILE A 179 7.18 -9.08 14.84
C ILE A 179 7.52 -9.90 16.09
N THR A 180 7.01 -11.13 16.19
CA THR A 180 6.98 -11.91 17.44
C THR A 180 8.37 -12.20 18.02
N ASP A 181 9.38 -12.35 17.18
CA ASP A 181 10.75 -12.66 17.61
C ASP A 181 11.58 -11.43 18.01
N TYR A 182 11.06 -10.20 17.83
CA TYR A 182 11.76 -8.99 18.22
C TYR A 182 11.67 -8.76 19.74
N LYS A 183 12.77 -8.99 20.45
CA LYS A 183 12.93 -8.50 21.82
C LYS A 183 13.19 -7.00 21.80
N ARG A 184 12.47 -6.25 22.63
CA ARG A 184 12.75 -4.82 22.85
C ARG A 184 14.21 -4.68 23.29
N PRO A 185 15.04 -3.87 22.60
CA PRO A 185 16.39 -3.59 23.07
C PRO A 185 16.28 -3.01 24.48
N GLU A 186 17.03 -3.56 25.45
CA GLU A 186 17.14 -2.93 26.76
C GLU A 186 17.62 -1.49 26.55
N VAL A 187 16.89 -0.54 27.14
CA VAL A 187 17.27 0.86 27.06
C VAL A 187 18.64 0.97 27.75
N LEU A 188 19.69 1.27 26.99
CA LEU A 188 20.97 1.66 27.58
C LEU A 188 20.72 2.99 28.30
N ASN A 189 20.55 2.92 29.62
CA ASN A 189 20.47 4.07 30.51
C ASN A 189 21.76 4.89 30.48
#